data_AF-G4QFX8-F1
#
_entry.id   AF-G4QFX8-F1
#
_cell.length_a   1.000
_cell.length_b   1.000
_cell.length_c   1.000
_cell.angle_alpha   90.00
_cell.angle_beta   90.00
_cell.angle_gamma   90.00
#
_symmetry.space_group_name_H-M   'P 1'
#
loop_
_entity.id
_entity.type
_entity.pdbx_description
1 polymer ?
#
loop_
_entity_poly.entity_id
_entity_poly.type
_entity_poly.pdbx_seq_one_letter_code
_entity_poly.pdbx_strand_id
1 'polypeptide(L)'
;MKKLKTTLAAGISVALGITYATTILAQQTPVVSSLPVITDDCGETSCADRREFTVEQTLDLLSDAANRQSAMRANANSESSKNERNHGKGYGIGQNDNSTQVVYLNFDQSSPTFQAVVFGGVVGTFESYEYSQEERDEIQANIADRYEGFDVEFTQEQPTDGDFSTLNFECQQGGCIDFTAGILFGRAQSIDIRNENRNDSAFVDANLWQVFAELDPSGGLLSNFSGIPINDGNVDAALSQAVVNQASNTGAHELGHNLGLRHHDSFGAPGDGVTPGTGDFFPVFDGPLAALESFDHTMASGASVGTGFADSTVDLRFFSERSALKLAANQRPLILQEQDVTGGNQKVKFRRVLAPNTIDSGENAEGKLELLEARIEGSIDIAGEVDSYRFKAKAGQFLNAEFFGFDTVPTKLAQEADFVIGALALYYVEEDGSLTLVRQNFQNFEGFDALLVDAPLEKDGEYVLQVLSPDLLRLNPDLFISLDATGNGQFRSGNYEVSMYVTNGRPGKGVPRVPGA
;
A
#
# COMPACT_ATOMS: atom_id res chain seq x y z
N MET A 1 -66.88 22.68 43.94
CA MET A 1 -65.94 21.64 43.46
C MET A 1 -65.25 22.20 42.22
N LYS A 2 -64.04 22.75 42.36
CA LYS A 2 -62.72 22.10 42.18
C LYS A 2 -62.38 21.78 40.71
N LYS A 3 -61.65 22.74 40.12
CA LYS A 3 -60.45 22.64 39.27
C LYS A 3 -60.54 22.03 37.85
N LEU A 4 -60.45 22.95 36.87
CA LEU A 4 -59.43 23.05 35.82
C LEU A 4 -58.30 22.00 35.87
N LYS A 5 -58.08 21.27 34.77
CA LYS A 5 -56.76 20.74 34.42
C LYS A 5 -56.48 20.93 32.93
N THR A 6 -55.37 21.62 32.73
CA THR A 6 -54.75 22.14 31.53
C THR A 6 -54.03 21.03 30.77
N THR A 7 -54.15 21.06 29.45
CA THR A 7 -53.28 20.38 28.48
C THR A 7 -52.23 21.41 28.05
N LEU A 8 -50.93 21.20 28.33
CA LEU A 8 -49.83 21.81 27.57
C LEU A 8 -48.46 21.24 27.99
N ALA A 9 -47.59 21.13 26.98
CA ALA A 9 -46.12 21.12 27.03
C ALA A 9 -45.41 19.86 27.55
N ALA A 10 -45.13 18.94 26.62
CA ALA A 10 -43.90 18.15 26.64
C ALA A 10 -43.19 18.39 25.30
N GLY A 11 -42.13 19.18 25.34
CA GLY A 11 -41.31 19.52 24.18
C GLY A 11 -40.35 20.63 24.56
N ILE A 12 -39.07 20.45 24.25
CA ILE A 12 -37.90 21.29 24.55
C ILE A 12 -37.22 20.97 25.89
N SER A 13 -36.23 20.06 25.87
CA SER A 13 -35.13 19.99 26.85
C SER A 13 -33.87 19.22 26.38
N VAL A 14 -33.58 19.12 25.08
CA VAL A 14 -32.32 18.48 24.61
C VAL A 14 -31.27 19.49 24.08
N ALA A 15 -31.62 20.75 23.84
CA ALA A 15 -30.71 21.72 23.20
C ALA A 15 -29.70 22.44 24.14
N LEU A 16 -29.66 22.12 25.45
CA LEU A 16 -28.84 22.87 26.44
C LEU A 16 -27.58 22.13 26.90
N GLY A 17 -27.34 20.89 26.46
CA GLY A 17 -26.14 20.12 26.81
C GLY A 17 -24.93 20.37 25.89
N ILE A 18 -25.18 20.73 24.63
CA ILE A 18 -24.13 20.90 23.61
C ILE A 18 -23.44 22.27 23.71
N THR A 19 -24.15 23.31 24.15
CA THR A 19 -23.63 24.69 24.21
C THR A 19 -22.61 24.96 25.32
N TYR A 20 -22.52 24.10 26.34
CA TYR A 20 -21.55 24.28 27.44
C TYR A 20 -20.19 23.63 27.15
N ALA A 21 -20.10 22.66 26.23
CA ALA A 21 -18.83 22.05 25.86
C ALA A 21 -18.02 22.92 24.86
N THR A 22 -18.71 23.62 23.95
CA THR A 22 -18.07 24.44 22.91
C THR A 22 -17.36 25.68 23.47
N THR A 23 -17.83 26.24 24.59
CA THR A 23 -17.22 27.44 25.19
C THR A 23 -15.96 27.18 26.01
N ILE A 24 -15.73 25.95 26.48
CA ILE A 24 -14.53 25.59 27.25
C ILE A 24 -13.35 25.23 26.31
N LEU A 25 -13.62 24.67 25.13
CA LEU A 25 -12.58 24.28 24.18
C LEU A 25 -11.94 25.47 23.44
N ALA A 26 -12.68 26.56 23.19
CA ALA A 26 -12.21 27.68 22.37
C ALA A 26 -11.13 28.60 23.02
N GLN A 27 -10.92 28.54 24.33
CA GLN A 27 -10.02 29.50 25.02
C GLN A 27 -8.59 29.01 25.27
N GLN A 28 -8.30 27.72 25.06
CA GLN A 28 -6.95 27.17 25.20
C GLN A 28 -6.74 25.98 24.27
N THR A 29 -6.98 26.13 22.97
CA THR A 29 -6.41 25.17 22.02
C THR A 29 -4.88 25.28 22.19
N PRO A 30 -4.19 24.24 22.71
CA PRO A 30 -2.74 24.27 22.71
C PRO A 30 -2.26 24.51 21.27
N VAL A 31 -1.11 25.15 21.11
CA VAL A 31 -0.47 25.25 19.79
C VAL A 31 -0.07 23.82 19.40
N VAL A 32 -0.97 23.12 18.73
CA VAL A 32 -0.72 21.79 18.19
C VAL A 32 -0.03 22.01 16.86
N SER A 33 1.27 21.73 16.84
CA SER A 33 2.10 21.85 15.64
C SER A 33 2.18 20.54 14.84
N SER A 34 1.71 19.42 15.40
CA SER A 34 1.70 18.11 14.76
C SER A 34 0.65 17.20 15.38
N LEU A 35 0.10 16.28 14.57
CA LEU A 35 -0.71 15.16 15.04
C LEU A 35 -0.07 13.85 14.54
N PRO A 36 -0.19 12.75 15.30
CA PRO A 36 0.28 11.45 14.82
C PRO A 36 -0.56 10.98 13.62
N VAL A 37 0.08 10.34 12.65
CA VAL A 37 -0.57 9.69 11.51
C VAL A 37 -0.25 8.19 11.60
N ILE A 38 -1.27 7.35 11.50
CA ILE A 38 -1.12 5.90 11.42
C ILE A 38 -0.71 5.58 9.99
N THR A 39 0.39 4.87 9.85
CA THR A 39 0.96 4.51 8.54
C THR A 39 0.68 3.06 8.14
N ASP A 40 -0.04 2.31 8.97
CA ASP A 40 -0.52 0.96 8.65
C ASP A 40 -1.91 1.03 8.03
N ASP A 41 -1.92 1.25 6.72
CA ASP A 41 -3.06 1.35 5.81
C ASP A 41 -3.25 0.07 4.98
N CYS A 42 -2.59 -1.02 5.34
CA CYS A 42 -2.82 -2.33 4.74
C CYS A 42 -3.42 -3.26 5.81
N GLY A 43 -4.65 -3.72 5.60
CA GLY A 43 -5.43 -4.44 6.60
C GLY A 43 -4.86 -5.80 6.99
N GLU A 44 -5.17 -6.84 6.22
CA GLU A 44 -4.78 -8.23 6.52
C GLU A 44 -3.30 -8.50 6.25
N THR A 45 -2.71 -7.76 5.31
CA THR A 45 -1.27 -7.69 5.04
C THR A 45 -0.75 -6.43 5.73
N SER A 46 0.20 -6.50 6.65
CA SER A 46 0.63 -5.26 7.33
C SER A 46 1.56 -4.43 6.45
N CYS A 47 1.31 -3.14 6.35
CA CYS A 47 2.28 -2.12 5.92
C CYS A 47 2.85 -1.35 7.12
N ALA A 48 2.56 -1.84 8.33
CA ALA A 48 3.01 -1.26 9.56
C ALA A 48 4.51 -0.98 9.55
N ASP A 49 4.86 0.24 9.90
CA ASP A 49 6.22 0.58 10.26
C ASP A 49 6.64 -0.21 11.50
N ARG A 50 7.53 -1.20 11.31
CA ARG A 50 7.99 -2.09 12.39
C ARG A 50 9.21 -1.58 13.13
N ARG A 51 9.73 -0.38 12.81
CA ARG A 51 10.98 0.17 13.38
C ARG A 51 10.92 0.32 14.90
N GLU A 52 9.73 0.56 15.43
CA GLU A 52 9.49 0.77 16.85
C GLU A 52 8.95 -0.48 17.57
N PHE A 53 8.86 -1.61 16.88
CA PHE A 53 8.36 -2.83 17.50
C PHE A 53 9.32 -3.32 18.58
N THR A 54 8.75 -3.61 19.75
CA THR A 54 9.45 -4.35 20.79
C THR A 54 9.65 -5.81 20.38
N VAL A 55 10.54 -6.51 21.09
CA VAL A 55 10.70 -7.97 20.93
C VAL A 55 9.36 -8.67 21.17
N GLU A 56 8.61 -8.27 22.19
CA GLU A 56 7.32 -8.87 22.54
C GLU A 56 6.30 -8.70 21.40
N GLN A 57 6.10 -7.47 20.91
CA GLN A 57 5.21 -7.22 19.76
C GLN A 57 5.62 -8.01 18.52
N THR A 58 6.91 -8.16 18.26
CA THR A 58 7.39 -8.96 17.14
C THR A 58 7.09 -10.45 17.34
N LEU A 59 7.31 -10.98 18.54
CA LEU A 59 7.01 -12.37 18.85
C LEU A 59 5.51 -12.67 18.79
N ASP A 60 4.68 -11.72 19.21
CA ASP A 60 3.22 -11.81 19.09
C ASP A 60 2.79 -11.85 17.63
N LEU A 61 3.34 -10.97 16.78
CA LEU A 61 3.12 -10.97 15.34
C LEU A 61 3.48 -12.33 14.70
N LEU A 62 4.67 -12.87 15.03
CA LEU A 62 5.13 -14.16 14.52
C LEU A 62 4.25 -15.32 15.03
N SER A 63 3.83 -15.27 16.30
CA SER A 63 2.90 -16.23 16.90
C SER A 63 1.54 -16.21 16.21
N ASP A 64 0.99 -15.02 15.95
CA ASP A 64 -0.28 -14.85 15.25
C ASP A 64 -0.20 -15.37 13.82
N ALA A 65 0.89 -15.09 13.10
CA ALA A 65 1.14 -15.67 11.78
C ALA A 65 1.19 -17.21 11.83
N ALA A 66 1.85 -17.81 12.83
CA ALA A 66 1.95 -19.26 12.97
C ALA A 66 0.59 -19.91 13.29
N ASN A 67 -0.21 -19.24 14.12
CA ASN A 67 -1.57 -19.65 14.45
C ASN A 67 -2.49 -19.59 13.23
N ARG A 68 -2.43 -18.49 12.46
CA ARG A 68 -3.17 -18.36 11.18
C ARG A 68 -2.78 -19.46 10.21
N GLN A 69 -1.48 -19.67 10.01
CA GLN A 69 -0.95 -20.73 9.15
C GLN A 69 -1.48 -22.11 9.56
N SER A 70 -1.46 -22.42 10.86
CA SER A 70 -1.96 -23.67 11.40
C SER A 70 -3.48 -23.84 11.19
N ALA A 71 -4.26 -22.76 11.40
CA ALA A 71 -5.71 -22.77 11.20
C ALA A 71 -6.09 -22.98 9.73
N MET A 72 -5.39 -22.32 8.81
CA MET A 72 -5.60 -22.47 7.36
C MET A 72 -5.28 -23.89 6.88
N ARG A 73 -4.16 -24.47 7.32
CA ARG A 73 -3.82 -25.88 7.04
C ARG A 73 -4.87 -26.86 7.58
N ALA A 74 -5.40 -26.61 8.77
CA ALA A 74 -6.48 -27.43 9.33
C ALA A 74 -7.76 -27.36 8.49
N ASN A 75 -8.12 -26.16 8.01
CA ASN A 75 -9.28 -25.95 7.14
C ASN A 75 -9.11 -26.62 5.78
N ALA A 76 -7.96 -26.45 5.11
CA ALA A 76 -7.66 -27.07 3.81
C ALA A 76 -7.76 -28.61 3.87
N ASN A 77 -7.27 -29.22 4.94
CA ASN A 77 -7.39 -30.66 5.17
C ASN A 77 -8.84 -31.12 5.42
N SER A 78 -9.68 -30.25 5.98
CA SER A 78 -11.10 -30.55 6.21
C SER A 78 -11.93 -30.51 4.93
N GLU A 79 -11.60 -29.60 4.00
CA GLU A 79 -12.33 -29.43 2.74
C GLU A 79 -11.95 -30.48 1.69
N SER A 80 -10.66 -30.84 1.61
CA SER A 80 -10.18 -31.91 0.72
C SER A 80 -10.85 -33.25 1.01
N SER A 81 -11.21 -33.52 2.27
CA SER A 81 -11.92 -34.75 2.68
C SER A 81 -13.40 -34.80 2.28
N LYS A 82 -14.02 -33.67 1.94
CA LYS A 82 -15.47 -33.58 1.64
C LYS A 82 -15.80 -33.44 0.15
N ASN A 83 -14.84 -33.08 -0.69
CA ASN A 83 -15.07 -32.67 -2.08
C ASN A 83 -14.44 -33.57 -3.16
N GLU A 84 -14.44 -34.90 -2.98
CA GLU A 84 -14.11 -35.84 -4.08
C GLU A 84 -15.12 -35.83 -5.27
N ARG A 85 -16.17 -34.99 -5.27
CA ARG A 85 -17.29 -35.13 -6.24
C ARG A 85 -17.77 -33.90 -7.00
N ASN A 86 -17.12 -32.75 -6.89
CA ASN A 86 -17.43 -31.63 -7.78
C ASN A 86 -16.15 -30.91 -8.20
N HIS A 87 -15.66 -31.21 -9.40
CA HIS A 87 -14.74 -30.37 -10.16
C HIS A 87 -15.43 -29.06 -10.61
N GLY A 88 -16.02 -28.33 -9.65
CA GLY A 88 -16.48 -26.98 -9.85
C GLY A 88 -15.27 -26.07 -9.94
N LYS A 89 -15.16 -25.36 -11.06
CA LYS A 89 -14.08 -24.44 -11.42
C LYS A 89 -14.04 -23.18 -10.53
N GLY A 90 -13.70 -23.30 -9.26
CA GLY A 90 -13.00 -22.23 -8.52
C GLY A 90 -11.67 -22.85 -8.14
N TYR A 91 -10.49 -22.37 -8.51
CA TYR A 91 -9.99 -21.00 -8.47
C TYR A 91 -8.87 -20.88 -9.52
N GLY A 92 -9.27 -20.71 -10.79
CA GLY A 92 -8.39 -20.19 -11.84
C GLY A 92 -8.73 -18.74 -12.19
N ILE A 93 -9.40 -18.04 -11.27
CA ILE A 93 -9.77 -16.63 -11.35
C ILE A 93 -8.51 -15.84 -11.00
N GLY A 94 -8.15 -14.84 -11.80
CA GLY A 94 -6.94 -14.03 -11.63
C GLY A 94 -5.84 -14.32 -12.65
N GLN A 95 -5.30 -15.55 -12.72
CA GLN A 95 -4.11 -15.80 -13.56
C GLN A 95 -4.33 -15.67 -15.09
N ASN A 96 -5.58 -15.61 -15.55
CA ASN A 96 -5.93 -15.37 -16.96
C ASN A 96 -7.03 -14.32 -17.14
N ASP A 97 -7.46 -13.65 -16.07
CA ASP A 97 -8.55 -12.68 -16.17
C ASP A 97 -8.01 -11.31 -16.61
N ASN A 98 -7.94 -11.15 -17.93
CA ASN A 98 -7.58 -9.89 -18.58
C ASN A 98 -8.81 -8.98 -18.77
N SER A 99 -9.90 -9.15 -18.00
CA SER A 99 -10.99 -8.20 -18.01
C SER A 99 -10.60 -6.91 -17.28
N THR A 100 -11.27 -5.82 -17.61
CA THR A 100 -11.11 -4.50 -16.97
C THR A 100 -11.48 -4.55 -15.49
N GLN A 101 -10.62 -4.06 -14.60
CA GLN A 101 -10.92 -3.96 -13.16
C GLN A 101 -11.99 -2.90 -12.95
N VAL A 102 -13.18 -3.32 -12.51
CA VAL A 102 -14.23 -2.38 -12.14
C VAL A 102 -14.02 -1.95 -10.69
N VAL A 103 -14.09 -0.65 -10.44
CA VAL A 103 -13.94 -0.04 -9.12
C VAL A 103 -15.21 0.74 -8.80
N TYR A 104 -15.91 0.32 -7.75
CA TYR A 104 -17.09 0.99 -7.23
C TYR A 104 -16.71 2.02 -6.16
N LEU A 105 -17.08 3.27 -6.38
CA LEU A 105 -16.90 4.37 -5.44
C LEU A 105 -18.16 4.54 -4.59
N ASN A 106 -18.08 4.07 -3.35
CA ASN A 106 -19.20 3.99 -2.45
C ASN A 106 -19.26 5.18 -1.50
N PHE A 107 -20.01 6.21 -1.88
CA PHE A 107 -20.26 7.40 -1.06
C PHE A 107 -21.48 7.29 -0.15
N ASP A 108 -22.36 6.31 -0.39
CA ASP A 108 -23.68 6.24 0.25
C ASP A 108 -23.68 5.47 1.58
N GLN A 109 -22.52 4.97 2.01
CA GLN A 109 -22.38 4.21 3.25
C GLN A 109 -22.07 5.06 4.49
N SER A 110 -22.16 6.39 4.40
CA SER A 110 -21.83 7.26 5.52
C SER A 110 -22.89 7.24 6.63
N SER A 111 -22.48 6.99 7.87
CA SER A 111 -23.25 7.36 9.05
C SER A 111 -23.48 8.88 9.05
N PRO A 112 -24.61 9.42 9.56
CA PRO A 112 -24.79 10.87 9.67
C PRO A 112 -23.83 11.53 10.68
N THR A 113 -23.22 10.74 11.55
CA THR A 113 -22.26 11.21 12.55
C THR A 113 -21.18 10.16 12.80
N PHE A 114 -19.99 10.59 13.20
CA PHE A 114 -18.91 9.71 13.62
C PHE A 114 -18.32 10.16 14.96
N GLN A 115 -17.47 9.32 15.55
CA GLN A 115 -16.75 9.63 16.79
C GLN A 115 -15.28 9.91 16.48
N ALA A 116 -14.74 10.96 17.11
CA ALA A 116 -13.32 11.29 17.07
C ALA A 116 -12.79 11.57 18.47
N VAL A 117 -11.53 11.21 18.72
CA VAL A 117 -10.82 11.59 19.95
C VAL A 117 -10.06 12.88 19.66
N VAL A 118 -10.47 13.97 20.31
CA VAL A 118 -9.87 15.30 20.10
C VAL A 118 -8.99 15.70 21.29
N PHE A 119 -8.53 16.95 21.31
CA PHE A 119 -7.59 17.48 22.30
C PHE A 119 -7.95 17.09 23.75
N GLY A 120 -6.95 16.56 24.47
CA GLY A 120 -7.13 16.07 25.83
C GLY A 120 -7.72 14.66 25.95
N GLY A 121 -7.78 13.90 24.85
CA GLY A 121 -8.31 12.53 24.84
C GLY A 121 -9.84 12.49 24.96
N VAL A 122 -10.52 13.57 24.58
CA VAL A 122 -11.98 13.69 24.71
C VAL A 122 -12.64 13.08 23.48
N VAL A 123 -13.50 12.09 23.68
CA VAL A 123 -14.35 11.55 22.61
C VAL A 123 -15.47 12.54 22.31
N GLY A 124 -15.49 13.07 21.09
CA GLY A 124 -16.56 13.89 20.54
C GLY A 124 -17.40 13.13 19.52
N THR A 125 -18.61 13.63 19.25
CA THR A 125 -19.44 13.19 18.13
C THR A 125 -19.58 14.37 17.18
N PHE A 126 -19.25 14.14 15.91
CA PHE A 126 -19.19 15.14 14.85
C PHE A 126 -20.16 14.74 13.74
N GLU A 127 -20.60 15.70 12.93
CA GLU A 127 -21.38 15.40 11.73
C GLU A 127 -20.43 14.80 10.68
N SER A 128 -20.83 13.71 10.02
CA SER A 128 -20.03 13.17 8.93
C SER A 128 -20.11 14.10 7.71
N TYR A 129 -19.03 14.19 6.95
CA TYR A 129 -19.01 14.97 5.73
C TYR A 129 -19.94 14.34 4.67
N GLU A 130 -20.88 15.13 4.15
CA GLU A 130 -21.79 14.69 3.08
C GLU A 130 -21.27 15.19 1.72
N TYR A 131 -20.77 14.27 0.89
CA TYR A 131 -20.29 14.60 -0.45
C TYR A 131 -21.44 15.01 -1.38
N SER A 132 -21.37 16.21 -1.93
CA SER A 132 -22.20 16.66 -3.05
C SER A 132 -21.91 15.85 -4.31
N GLN A 133 -22.82 15.87 -5.29
CA GLN A 133 -22.60 15.13 -6.55
C GLN A 133 -21.40 15.68 -7.31
N GLU A 134 -21.22 17.01 -7.30
CA GLU A 134 -20.09 17.67 -7.93
C GLU A 134 -18.74 17.18 -7.36
N GLU A 135 -18.65 17.02 -6.04
CA GLU A 135 -17.45 16.49 -5.38
C GLU A 135 -17.24 15.01 -5.69
N ARG A 136 -18.30 14.20 -5.72
CA ARG A 136 -18.22 12.77 -6.10
C ARG A 136 -17.67 12.62 -7.52
N ASP A 137 -18.16 13.43 -8.44
CA ASP A 137 -17.72 13.45 -9.84
C ASP A 137 -16.27 13.91 -9.97
N GLU A 138 -15.87 14.93 -9.22
CA GLU A 138 -14.49 15.43 -9.20
C GLU A 138 -13.52 14.39 -8.59
N ILE A 139 -13.88 13.75 -7.48
CA ILE A 139 -13.10 12.67 -6.87
C ILE A 139 -12.94 11.51 -7.84
N GLN A 140 -14.02 11.06 -8.49
CA GLN A 140 -13.94 9.99 -9.49
C GLN A 140 -13.04 10.38 -10.66
N ALA A 141 -13.20 11.60 -11.19
CA ALA A 141 -12.37 12.09 -12.30
C ALA A 141 -10.89 12.13 -11.92
N ASN A 142 -10.57 12.65 -10.74
CA ASN A 142 -9.20 12.72 -10.22
C ASN A 142 -8.58 11.33 -10.05
N ILE A 143 -9.32 10.36 -9.50
CA ILE A 143 -8.80 8.99 -9.36
C ILE A 143 -8.63 8.37 -10.75
N ALA A 144 -9.62 8.49 -11.63
CA ALA A 144 -9.58 7.93 -12.98
C ALA A 144 -8.41 8.47 -13.82
N ASP A 145 -8.10 9.76 -13.69
CA ASP A 145 -6.97 10.41 -14.36
C ASP A 145 -5.62 9.76 -14.00
N ARG A 146 -5.39 9.46 -12.70
CA ARG A 146 -4.16 8.76 -12.24
C ARG A 146 -4.04 7.35 -12.80
N TYR A 147 -5.16 6.69 -13.05
CA TYR A 147 -5.23 5.35 -13.62
C TYR A 147 -5.40 5.36 -15.14
N GLU A 148 -5.28 6.52 -15.81
CA GLU A 148 -5.37 6.60 -17.25
C GLU A 148 -4.31 5.71 -17.93
N GLY A 149 -4.75 4.91 -18.91
CA GLY A 149 -3.88 3.99 -19.64
C GLY A 149 -3.70 2.62 -18.98
N PHE A 150 -4.28 2.40 -17.80
CA PHE A 150 -4.46 1.08 -17.20
C PHE A 150 -5.87 0.53 -17.49
N ASP A 151 -6.04 -0.79 -17.42
CA ASP A 151 -7.29 -1.51 -17.66
C ASP A 151 -8.18 -1.49 -16.41
N VAL A 152 -8.60 -0.28 -16.01
CA VAL A 152 -9.43 0.00 -14.83
C VAL A 152 -10.60 0.89 -15.24
N GLU A 153 -11.80 0.58 -14.75
CA GLU A 153 -13.02 1.34 -14.97
C GLU A 153 -13.65 1.72 -13.63
N PHE A 154 -14.14 2.96 -13.53
CA PHE A 154 -14.70 3.51 -12.30
C PHE A 154 -16.19 3.76 -12.44
N THR A 155 -16.95 3.47 -11.37
CA THR A 155 -18.40 3.70 -11.32
C THR A 155 -18.84 4.16 -9.92
N GLN A 156 -19.83 5.06 -9.88
CA GLN A 156 -20.58 5.40 -8.66
C GLN A 156 -21.87 4.58 -8.51
N GLU A 157 -22.25 3.78 -9.51
CA GLU A 157 -23.36 2.83 -9.43
C GLU A 157 -22.80 1.44 -9.11
N GLN A 158 -23.27 0.83 -8.02
CA GLN A 158 -22.82 -0.49 -7.60
C GLN A 158 -23.10 -1.54 -8.68
N PRO A 159 -22.08 -2.26 -9.19
CA PRO A 159 -22.30 -3.32 -10.17
C PRO A 159 -23.19 -4.44 -9.59
N THR A 160 -24.10 -4.96 -10.40
CA THR A 160 -25.02 -6.05 -10.00
C THR A 160 -24.47 -7.45 -10.24
N ASP A 161 -23.38 -7.55 -11.00
CA ASP A 161 -22.70 -8.77 -11.39
C ASP A 161 -21.21 -8.51 -11.66
N GLY A 162 -20.42 -9.58 -11.75
CA GLY A 162 -18.97 -9.51 -11.86
C GLY A 162 -18.27 -9.22 -10.51
N ASP A 163 -16.96 -9.42 -10.49
CA ASP A 163 -16.11 -9.00 -9.37
C ASP A 163 -15.70 -7.54 -9.56
N PHE A 164 -15.76 -6.74 -8.50
CA PHE A 164 -15.37 -5.33 -8.50
C PHE A 164 -14.76 -4.93 -7.15
N SER A 165 -13.73 -4.08 -7.20
CA SER A 165 -13.14 -3.50 -5.99
C SER A 165 -14.04 -2.40 -5.45
N THR A 166 -14.09 -2.21 -4.14
CA THR A 166 -14.93 -1.17 -3.51
C THR A 166 -14.09 -0.17 -2.71
N LEU A 167 -14.18 1.11 -3.06
CA LEU A 167 -13.66 2.21 -2.23
C LEU A 167 -14.80 2.81 -1.41
N ASN A 168 -14.78 2.62 -0.10
CA ASN A 168 -15.80 3.14 0.83
C ASN A 168 -15.37 4.49 1.37
N PHE A 169 -16.08 5.57 1.03
CA PHE A 169 -15.70 6.95 1.41
C PHE A 169 -16.15 7.33 2.84
N GLU A 170 -15.97 6.42 3.80
CA GLU A 170 -16.10 6.65 5.23
C GLU A 170 -15.33 5.55 6.00
N CYS A 171 -14.68 5.92 7.10
CA CYS A 171 -14.22 4.92 8.06
C CYS A 171 -15.37 4.42 8.95
N GLN A 172 -15.83 3.20 8.71
CA GLN A 172 -16.90 2.56 9.50
C GLN A 172 -16.43 1.99 10.84
N GLN A 173 -15.12 1.85 11.02
CA GLN A 173 -14.54 1.36 12.26
C GLN A 173 -14.26 2.55 13.17
N GLY A 174 -14.79 2.56 14.40
CA GLY A 174 -14.51 3.66 15.33
C GLY A 174 -13.00 3.82 15.55
N GLY A 175 -12.51 5.07 15.59
CA GLY A 175 -11.12 5.37 15.94
C GLY A 175 -10.19 5.74 14.79
N CYS A 176 -10.69 5.99 13.58
CA CYS A 176 -9.86 6.52 12.48
C CYS A 176 -9.33 7.94 12.73
N ILE A 177 -10.00 8.72 13.58
CA ILE A 177 -9.58 10.07 13.96
C ILE A 177 -9.34 10.10 15.47
N ASP A 178 -8.08 9.91 15.86
CA ASP A 178 -7.63 10.02 17.24
C ASP A 178 -6.39 10.93 17.35
N PHE A 179 -6.57 12.12 17.95
CA PHE A 179 -5.50 13.12 18.08
C PHE A 179 -4.39 12.69 19.06
N THR A 180 -4.59 11.58 19.77
CA THR A 180 -3.63 10.99 20.71
C THR A 180 -2.98 9.72 20.17
N ALA A 181 -3.75 8.85 19.52
CA ALA A 181 -3.27 7.55 19.03
C ALA A 181 -2.88 7.57 17.54
N GLY A 182 -3.41 8.49 16.75
CA GLY A 182 -3.12 8.65 15.34
C GLY A 182 -4.35 8.88 14.47
N ILE A 183 -4.14 9.50 13.32
CA ILE A 183 -5.13 9.63 12.25
C ILE A 183 -4.86 8.59 11.18
N LEU A 184 -5.89 7.85 10.75
CA LEU A 184 -5.84 6.93 9.62
C LEU A 184 -6.82 7.41 8.55
N PHE A 185 -6.27 7.83 7.40
CA PHE A 185 -7.06 8.37 6.30
C PHE A 185 -7.64 7.31 5.39
N GLY A 186 -7.00 6.16 5.27
CA GLY A 186 -7.46 5.07 4.44
C GLY A 186 -6.89 3.77 4.91
N ARG A 187 -7.50 2.68 4.44
CA ARG A 187 -6.93 1.35 4.58
C ARG A 187 -7.48 0.44 3.51
N ALA A 188 -6.60 -0.12 2.70
CA ALA A 188 -6.85 -1.24 1.83
C ALA A 188 -7.06 -2.52 2.64
N GLN A 189 -7.92 -3.42 2.15
CA GLN A 189 -8.13 -4.73 2.76
C GLN A 189 -6.83 -5.53 2.78
N SER A 190 -6.05 -5.46 1.70
CA SER A 190 -4.78 -6.15 1.53
C SER A 190 -3.96 -5.54 0.38
N ILE A 191 -2.68 -5.91 0.29
CA ILE A 191 -1.90 -5.72 -0.92
C ILE A 191 -2.17 -6.90 -1.87
N ASP A 192 -2.98 -6.67 -2.91
CA ASP A 192 -3.36 -7.73 -3.86
C ASP A 192 -2.38 -7.82 -5.04
N ILE A 193 -1.31 -8.58 -4.81
CA ILE A 193 -0.29 -8.85 -5.82
C ILE A 193 -0.92 -9.55 -7.01
N ARG A 194 -0.80 -8.92 -8.20
CA ARG A 194 -1.38 -9.36 -9.48
C ARG A 194 -2.88 -9.09 -9.65
N ASN A 195 -3.52 -8.35 -8.75
CA ASN A 195 -4.96 -8.11 -8.77
C ASN A 195 -5.74 -9.46 -8.86
N GLU A 196 -5.36 -10.44 -8.03
CA GLU A 196 -6.00 -11.77 -8.01
C GLU A 196 -7.37 -11.75 -7.34
N ASN A 197 -7.53 -10.86 -6.36
CA ASN A 197 -8.74 -10.61 -5.60
C ASN A 197 -9.46 -9.34 -6.09
N ARG A 198 -10.18 -9.48 -7.18
CA ARG A 198 -10.89 -8.38 -7.84
C ARG A 198 -12.13 -7.85 -7.10
N ASN A 199 -12.46 -8.44 -5.94
CA ASN A 199 -13.59 -8.05 -5.08
C ASN A 199 -13.15 -7.51 -3.71
N ASP A 200 -11.90 -7.09 -3.61
CA ASP A 200 -11.36 -6.45 -2.43
C ASP A 200 -12.02 -5.08 -2.15
N SER A 201 -11.64 -4.49 -1.04
CA SER A 201 -12.18 -3.21 -0.61
C SER A 201 -11.14 -2.36 0.08
N ALA A 202 -11.39 -1.07 0.13
CA ALA A 202 -10.69 -0.14 0.99
C ALA A 202 -11.70 0.81 1.64
N PHE A 203 -11.29 1.47 2.72
CA PHE A 203 -11.97 2.70 3.14
C PHE A 203 -11.10 3.93 2.87
N VAL A 204 -11.76 5.06 2.70
CA VAL A 204 -11.22 6.38 2.43
C VAL A 204 -11.97 7.36 3.33
N ASP A 205 -11.28 8.01 4.26
CA ASP A 205 -11.84 8.90 5.26
C ASP A 205 -11.25 10.31 5.14
N ALA A 206 -12.11 11.27 4.85
CA ALA A 206 -11.77 12.69 4.79
C ALA A 206 -12.42 13.51 5.94
N ASN A 207 -13.05 12.85 6.92
CA ASN A 207 -13.81 13.52 7.97
C ASN A 207 -12.95 14.35 8.94
N LEU A 208 -11.61 14.20 8.93
CA LEU A 208 -10.72 15.04 9.73
C LEU A 208 -10.96 16.54 9.46
N TRP A 209 -11.16 16.90 8.19
CA TRP A 209 -11.33 18.30 7.79
C TRP A 209 -12.63 18.88 8.34
N GLN A 210 -13.69 18.07 8.39
CA GLN A 210 -14.96 18.40 9.03
C GLN A 210 -14.78 18.63 10.54
N VAL A 211 -14.00 17.78 11.23
CA VAL A 211 -13.65 18.01 12.65
C VAL A 211 -13.00 19.38 12.84
N PHE A 212 -12.04 19.75 11.99
CA PHE A 212 -11.37 21.05 12.11
C PHE A 212 -12.31 22.23 11.84
N ALA A 213 -13.20 22.13 10.87
CA ALA A 213 -14.21 23.16 10.59
C ALA A 213 -15.21 23.33 11.76
N GLU A 214 -15.64 22.23 12.39
CA GLU A 214 -16.55 22.28 13.55
C GLU A 214 -15.87 22.81 14.82
N LEU A 215 -14.61 22.42 15.07
CA LEU A 215 -13.85 22.88 16.24
C LEU A 215 -13.43 24.35 16.13
N ASP A 216 -13.18 24.83 14.91
CA ASP A 216 -12.84 26.22 14.63
C ASP A 216 -13.61 26.73 13.40
N PRO A 217 -14.84 27.25 13.61
CA PRO A 217 -15.69 27.78 12.54
C PRO A 217 -15.10 28.99 11.80
N SER A 218 -13.98 29.56 12.27
CA SER A 218 -13.26 30.59 11.50
C SER A 218 -12.40 30.01 10.37
N GLY A 219 -12.20 28.69 10.36
CA GLY A 219 -11.37 27.95 9.40
C GLY A 219 -9.87 28.02 9.69
N GLY A 220 -9.45 28.57 10.82
CA GLY A 220 -8.03 28.69 11.20
C GLY A 220 -7.35 27.33 11.34
N LEU A 221 -7.96 26.39 12.06
CA LEU A 221 -7.45 25.01 12.16
C LEU A 221 -7.38 24.33 10.78
N LEU A 222 -8.48 24.37 10.03
CA LEU A 222 -8.55 23.80 8.68
C LEU A 222 -7.41 24.33 7.80
N SER A 223 -7.25 25.64 7.72
CA SER A 223 -6.23 26.29 6.89
C SER A 223 -4.81 25.98 7.34
N ASN A 224 -4.55 25.97 8.65
CA ASN A 224 -3.22 25.70 9.19
C ASN A 224 -2.75 24.25 8.94
N PHE A 225 -3.67 23.28 8.99
CA PHE A 225 -3.31 21.87 8.82
C PHE A 225 -3.39 21.39 7.36
N SER A 226 -4.35 21.88 6.57
CA SER A 226 -4.46 21.54 5.14
C SER A 226 -3.55 22.40 4.25
N GLY A 227 -3.13 23.58 4.71
CA GLY A 227 -2.45 24.55 3.87
C GLY A 227 -3.37 25.28 2.88
N ILE A 228 -4.68 24.99 2.86
CA ILE A 228 -5.65 25.64 1.97
C ILE A 228 -6.09 26.98 2.60
N PRO A 229 -5.90 28.13 1.91
CA PRO A 229 -6.25 29.43 2.48
C PRO A 229 -7.77 29.66 2.52
N ILE A 230 -8.26 30.24 3.61
CA ILE A 230 -9.66 30.70 3.70
C ILE A 230 -9.79 32.04 2.98
N ASN A 231 -10.37 32.02 1.78
CA ASN A 231 -10.60 33.23 0.98
C ASN A 231 -11.96 33.85 1.32
N ASP A 232 -11.98 35.16 1.62
CA ASP A 232 -13.18 35.93 1.94
C ASP A 232 -14.06 35.35 3.08
N GLY A 233 -13.46 34.55 3.97
CA GLY A 233 -14.19 33.88 5.05
C GLY A 233 -15.01 32.66 4.62
N ASN A 234 -14.82 32.17 3.38
CA ASN A 234 -15.54 31.02 2.85
C ASN A 234 -14.88 29.71 3.29
N VAL A 235 -15.22 29.27 4.51
CA VAL A 235 -14.71 28.02 5.10
C VAL A 235 -15.21 26.80 4.32
N ASP A 236 -16.47 26.81 3.88
CA ASP A 236 -17.10 25.68 3.16
C ASP A 236 -16.35 25.36 1.86
N ALA A 237 -15.92 26.38 1.10
CA ALA A 237 -15.14 26.16 -0.11
C ALA A 237 -13.75 25.57 0.17
N ALA A 238 -13.08 26.03 1.23
CA ALA A 238 -11.78 25.47 1.63
C ALA A 238 -11.92 24.03 2.16
N LEU A 239 -13.01 23.75 2.88
CA LEU A 239 -13.34 22.42 3.37
C LEU A 239 -13.60 21.46 2.22
N SER A 240 -14.45 21.85 1.27
CA SER A 240 -14.73 21.07 0.05
C SER A 240 -13.46 20.75 -0.72
N GLN A 241 -12.58 21.74 -0.95
CA GLN A 241 -11.29 21.51 -1.59
C GLN A 241 -10.41 20.53 -0.80
N ALA A 242 -10.30 20.68 0.52
CA ALA A 242 -9.51 19.78 1.36
C ALA A 242 -10.03 18.33 1.29
N VAL A 243 -11.35 18.17 1.35
CA VAL A 243 -12.01 16.86 1.28
C VAL A 243 -11.81 16.22 -0.09
N VAL A 244 -12.08 16.94 -1.18
CA VAL A 244 -11.91 16.41 -2.55
C VAL A 244 -10.46 16.01 -2.80
N ASN A 245 -9.48 16.86 -2.46
CA ASN A 245 -8.06 16.57 -2.67
C ASN A 245 -7.63 15.33 -1.86
N GLN A 246 -7.98 15.30 -0.57
CA GLN A 246 -7.61 14.18 0.31
C GLN A 246 -8.28 12.88 -0.12
N ALA A 247 -9.60 12.89 -0.34
CA ALA A 247 -10.34 11.70 -0.74
C ALA A 247 -9.87 11.15 -2.09
N SER A 248 -9.49 12.03 -3.04
CA SER A 248 -8.90 11.62 -4.31
C SER A 248 -7.52 10.97 -4.12
N ASN A 249 -6.63 11.61 -3.34
CA ASN A 249 -5.28 11.10 -3.08
C ASN A 249 -5.32 9.76 -2.35
N THR A 250 -6.07 9.68 -1.25
CA THR A 250 -6.23 8.44 -0.48
C THR A 250 -6.96 7.38 -1.29
N GLY A 251 -8.05 7.69 -1.98
CA GLY A 251 -8.76 6.69 -2.79
C GLY A 251 -7.89 6.08 -3.89
N ALA A 252 -7.06 6.89 -4.55
CA ALA A 252 -6.09 6.38 -5.53
C ALA A 252 -4.97 5.55 -4.89
N HIS A 253 -4.50 5.95 -3.70
CA HIS A 253 -3.48 5.24 -2.91
C HIS A 253 -3.96 3.86 -2.47
N GLU A 254 -5.14 3.78 -1.84
CA GLU A 254 -5.67 2.51 -1.35
C GLU A 254 -6.03 1.56 -2.50
N LEU A 255 -6.54 2.10 -3.62
CA LEU A 255 -6.70 1.29 -4.84
C LEU A 255 -5.33 0.77 -5.34
N GLY A 256 -4.25 1.53 -5.13
CA GLY A 256 -2.90 1.11 -5.49
C GLY A 256 -2.50 -0.15 -4.72
N HIS A 257 -2.79 -0.21 -3.42
CA HIS A 257 -2.60 -1.42 -2.60
C HIS A 257 -3.44 -2.60 -3.10
N ASN A 258 -4.73 -2.37 -3.36
CA ASN A 258 -5.64 -3.35 -3.98
C ASN A 258 -5.20 -3.79 -5.39
N LEU A 259 -4.24 -3.11 -6.01
CA LEU A 259 -3.64 -3.49 -7.29
C LEU A 259 -2.19 -3.96 -7.14
N GLY A 260 -1.73 -4.18 -5.91
CA GLY A 260 -0.45 -4.78 -5.57
C GLY A 260 0.72 -3.79 -5.47
N LEU A 261 0.45 -2.49 -5.31
CA LEU A 261 1.46 -1.49 -4.99
C LEU A 261 1.71 -1.41 -3.48
N ARG A 262 2.89 -0.89 -3.12
CA ARG A 262 3.37 -0.66 -1.77
C ARG A 262 3.93 0.75 -1.65
N HIS A 263 4.16 1.23 -0.43
CA HIS A 263 4.62 2.61 -0.25
C HIS A 263 6.01 2.82 -0.84
N HIS A 264 6.89 1.82 -0.83
CA HIS A 264 8.19 1.91 -1.50
C HIS A 264 8.12 2.02 -3.03
N ASP A 265 6.98 1.69 -3.64
CA ASP A 265 6.75 1.95 -5.07
C ASP A 265 6.59 3.46 -5.33
N SER A 266 6.46 4.30 -4.31
CA SER A 266 6.55 5.75 -4.43
C SER A 266 7.98 6.25 -4.63
N PHE A 267 9.02 5.43 -4.43
CA PHE A 267 10.37 5.88 -4.74
C PHE A 267 10.46 6.24 -6.22
N GLY A 268 11.04 7.40 -6.50
CA GLY A 268 11.22 7.95 -7.86
C GLY A 268 11.92 7.01 -8.82
N ALA A 269 12.19 7.52 -10.03
CA ALA A 269 12.62 6.72 -11.16
C ALA A 269 13.68 5.64 -10.84
N PRO A 270 13.60 4.43 -11.46
CA PRO A 270 14.64 3.42 -11.37
C PRO A 270 16.05 3.99 -11.64
N GLY A 271 16.90 3.95 -10.63
CA GLY A 271 18.25 4.54 -10.61
C GLY A 271 18.43 5.65 -9.56
N ASP A 272 17.34 6.30 -9.13
CA ASP A 272 17.37 7.38 -8.14
C ASP A 272 17.44 6.88 -6.69
N GLY A 273 17.27 5.56 -6.50
CA GLY A 273 17.33 4.88 -5.22
C GLY A 273 16.12 5.17 -4.36
N VAL A 274 16.36 5.69 -3.15
CA VAL A 274 15.33 5.91 -2.13
C VAL A 274 15.34 7.37 -1.66
N THR A 275 14.34 7.79 -0.89
CA THR A 275 14.34 9.13 -0.28
C THR A 275 15.38 9.23 0.84
N PRO A 276 16.01 10.41 1.06
CA PRO A 276 16.85 10.61 2.23
C PRO A 276 16.10 10.31 3.53
N GLY A 277 16.69 9.50 4.40
CA GLY A 277 16.11 9.17 5.71
C GLY A 277 15.42 7.81 5.81
N THR A 278 15.27 7.06 4.71
CA THR A 278 14.73 5.68 4.72
C THR A 278 15.78 4.65 5.16
N GLY A 279 16.41 4.86 6.32
CA GLY A 279 17.54 4.07 6.86
C GLY A 279 17.21 2.63 7.30
N ASP A 280 16.04 2.13 6.91
CA ASP A 280 15.38 1.01 7.57
C ASP A 280 15.43 -0.29 6.78
N PHE A 281 16.13 -0.27 5.64
CA PHE A 281 16.57 -1.47 4.98
C PHE A 281 17.58 -2.22 5.85
N PHE A 282 17.55 -3.56 5.78
CA PHE A 282 18.60 -4.40 6.32
C PHE A 282 19.22 -5.29 5.24
N PRO A 283 20.54 -5.19 4.98
CA PRO A 283 21.45 -4.14 5.45
C PRO A 283 21.00 -2.74 5.02
N VAL A 284 21.54 -1.72 5.68
CA VAL A 284 21.26 -0.31 5.38
C VAL A 284 21.53 -0.06 3.90
N PHE A 285 20.56 0.56 3.23
CA PHE A 285 20.67 0.92 1.83
C PHE A 285 21.79 1.95 1.64
N ASP A 286 22.75 1.63 0.79
CA ASP A 286 23.97 2.39 0.51
C ASP A 286 23.99 3.03 -0.89
N GLY A 287 22.85 3.00 -1.59
CA GLY A 287 22.71 3.52 -2.94
C GLY A 287 22.34 5.01 -2.99
N PRO A 288 21.90 5.49 -4.17
CA PRO A 288 21.48 6.88 -4.36
C PRO A 288 20.31 7.27 -3.44
N LEU A 289 20.36 8.49 -2.90
CA LEU A 289 19.27 9.09 -2.11
C LEU A 289 18.62 10.25 -2.88
N ALA A 290 18.35 10.03 -4.17
CA ALA A 290 18.02 11.07 -5.14
C ALA A 290 16.54 11.08 -5.53
N ALA A 291 15.72 10.16 -4.98
CA ALA A 291 14.30 10.01 -5.27
C ALA A 291 13.44 11.15 -4.65
N LEU A 292 13.78 12.41 -4.91
CA LEU A 292 13.17 13.58 -4.26
C LEU A 292 11.77 13.91 -4.77
N GLU A 293 11.35 13.39 -5.92
CA GLU A 293 9.97 13.49 -6.42
C GLU A 293 9.00 12.58 -5.65
N SER A 294 9.51 11.63 -4.85
CA SER A 294 8.68 10.66 -4.13
C SER A 294 7.63 11.29 -3.20
N PHE A 295 7.81 12.55 -2.79
CA PHE A 295 6.84 13.27 -1.95
C PHE A 295 5.54 13.61 -2.71
N ASP A 296 5.61 13.71 -4.02
CA ASP A 296 4.49 14.07 -4.89
C ASP A 296 3.77 12.83 -5.46
N HIS A 297 4.19 11.62 -5.06
CA HIS A 297 3.70 10.37 -5.63
C HIS A 297 2.47 9.83 -4.91
N THR A 298 1.56 9.19 -5.65
CA THR A 298 0.31 8.64 -5.11
C THR A 298 0.57 7.63 -3.99
N MET A 299 1.56 6.75 -4.13
CA MET A 299 1.92 5.76 -3.10
C MET A 299 2.76 6.34 -1.94
N ALA A 300 3.02 7.65 -1.94
CA ALA A 300 3.78 8.28 -0.88
C ALA A 300 2.96 8.38 0.41
N SER A 301 3.54 7.94 1.52
CA SER A 301 2.90 7.94 2.82
C SER A 301 3.81 8.57 3.88
N GLY A 302 3.25 8.83 5.07
CA GLY A 302 4.03 9.23 6.23
C GLY A 302 5.12 8.21 6.58
N ALA A 303 4.90 6.92 6.30
CA ALA A 303 5.90 5.88 6.54
C ALA A 303 7.04 5.91 5.50
N SER A 304 6.72 6.07 4.21
CA SER A 304 7.75 5.98 3.16
C SER A 304 8.57 7.25 3.01
N VAL A 305 7.94 8.42 3.01
CA VAL A 305 8.62 9.69 2.73
C VAL A 305 8.39 10.76 3.81
N GLY A 306 7.54 10.50 4.80
CA GLY A 306 7.28 11.46 5.88
C GLY A 306 6.36 12.61 5.50
N THR A 307 5.42 12.39 4.58
CA THR A 307 4.40 13.40 4.23
C THR A 307 3.55 13.78 5.45
N GLY A 308 3.30 15.08 5.63
CA GLY A 308 2.41 15.63 6.65
C GLY A 308 0.97 15.81 6.17
N PHE A 309 0.14 16.43 7.02
CA PHE A 309 -1.28 16.70 6.72
C PHE A 309 -1.49 17.62 5.52
N ALA A 310 -0.69 18.68 5.40
CA ALA A 310 -0.83 19.61 4.29
C ALA A 310 -0.56 18.90 2.96
N ASP A 311 0.39 17.96 2.95
CA ASP A 311 0.76 17.16 1.78
C ASP A 311 -0.36 16.20 1.36
N SER A 312 -1.30 15.89 2.24
CA SER A 312 -2.41 15.00 1.93
C SER A 312 -3.51 15.75 1.15
N THR A 313 -3.61 17.06 1.36
CA THR A 313 -4.54 17.98 0.67
C THR A 313 -3.91 18.75 -0.50
N VAL A 314 -2.66 18.48 -0.87
CA VAL A 314 -2.06 19.06 -2.08
C VAL A 314 -2.79 18.61 -3.34
N ASP A 315 -2.59 19.37 -4.41
CA ASP A 315 -3.06 19.07 -5.77
C ASP A 315 -2.65 17.65 -6.21
N LEU A 316 -3.21 17.21 -7.34
CA LEU A 316 -3.17 15.83 -7.81
C LEU A 316 -1.75 15.23 -7.82
N ARG A 317 -1.54 14.24 -6.96
CA ARG A 317 -0.36 13.35 -6.99
C ARG A 317 -0.39 12.43 -8.20
N PHE A 318 0.77 11.97 -8.65
CA PHE A 318 0.91 11.06 -9.78
C PHE A 318 1.58 9.74 -9.40
N PHE A 319 1.46 8.69 -10.23
CA PHE A 319 2.24 7.48 -10.02
C PHE A 319 3.69 7.68 -10.42
N SER A 320 4.61 7.26 -9.56
CA SER A 320 6.03 7.13 -9.91
C SER A 320 6.20 6.18 -11.10
N GLU A 321 7.36 6.21 -11.74
CA GLU A 321 7.68 5.22 -12.76
C GLU A 321 7.63 3.79 -12.21
N ARG A 322 8.02 3.55 -10.96
CA ARG A 322 7.98 2.21 -10.35
C ARG A 322 6.54 1.74 -10.16
N SER A 323 5.68 2.61 -9.64
CA SER A 323 4.26 2.33 -9.46
C SER A 323 3.62 2.01 -10.81
N ALA A 324 3.83 2.86 -11.82
CA ALA A 324 3.27 2.65 -13.15
C ALA A 324 3.76 1.35 -13.80
N LEU A 325 5.06 1.06 -13.68
CA LEU A 325 5.69 -0.17 -14.16
C LEU A 325 5.13 -1.42 -13.46
N LYS A 326 4.95 -1.38 -12.14
CA LYS A 326 4.42 -2.49 -11.35
C LYS A 326 2.93 -2.73 -11.61
N LEU A 327 2.13 -1.67 -11.75
CA LEU A 327 0.73 -1.78 -12.18
C LEU A 327 0.61 -2.44 -13.56
N ALA A 328 1.40 -1.99 -14.54
CA ALA A 328 1.40 -2.58 -15.88
C ALA A 328 1.87 -4.05 -15.88
N ALA A 329 2.82 -4.39 -15.01
CA ALA A 329 3.26 -5.75 -14.80
C ALA A 329 2.13 -6.63 -14.20
N ASN A 330 1.43 -6.12 -13.16
CA ASN A 330 0.36 -6.81 -12.45
C ASN A 330 -0.88 -7.08 -13.32
N GLN A 331 -1.13 -6.31 -14.38
CA GLN A 331 -2.27 -6.55 -15.28
C GLN A 331 -2.21 -7.87 -16.04
N ARG A 332 -1.01 -8.35 -16.37
CA ARG A 332 -0.82 -9.54 -17.22
C ARG A 332 0.39 -10.35 -16.77
N PRO A 333 0.48 -10.79 -15.51
CA PRO A 333 1.71 -11.37 -14.97
C PRO A 333 2.13 -12.60 -15.78
N LEU A 334 3.44 -12.74 -16.01
CA LEU A 334 4.01 -14.00 -16.49
C LEU A 334 4.68 -14.69 -15.32
N ILE A 335 4.00 -15.71 -14.79
CA ILE A 335 4.52 -16.51 -13.69
C ILE A 335 5.34 -17.66 -14.25
N LEU A 336 6.60 -17.70 -13.86
CA LEU A 336 7.51 -18.80 -14.11
C LEU A 336 7.47 -19.72 -12.89
N GLN A 337 7.42 -21.03 -13.13
CA GLN A 337 7.59 -21.99 -12.05
C GLN A 337 9.08 -22.24 -11.87
N GLU A 338 9.54 -22.36 -10.62
CA GLU A 338 10.94 -22.52 -10.29
C GLU A 338 11.65 -23.62 -11.10
N GLN A 339 11.03 -24.80 -11.25
CA GLN A 339 11.60 -25.93 -12.00
C GLN A 339 11.85 -25.65 -13.49
N ASP A 340 11.23 -24.59 -14.05
CA ASP A 340 11.39 -24.19 -15.45
C ASP A 340 12.54 -23.18 -15.63
N VAL A 341 13.07 -22.64 -14.53
CA VAL A 341 14.12 -21.63 -14.51
C VAL A 341 15.34 -22.00 -13.67
N THR A 342 15.29 -23.10 -12.92
CA THR A 342 16.39 -23.63 -12.10
C THR A 342 16.96 -24.94 -12.65
N GLY A 343 18.23 -25.21 -12.34
CA GLY A 343 18.94 -26.42 -12.76
C GLY A 343 19.62 -26.32 -14.13
N GLY A 344 20.85 -26.86 -14.22
CA GLY A 344 21.64 -26.86 -15.45
C GLY A 344 22.01 -25.45 -15.95
N ASN A 345 21.80 -25.20 -17.25
CA ASN A 345 22.07 -23.91 -17.92
C ASN A 345 20.77 -23.09 -18.17
N GLN A 346 19.69 -23.40 -17.45
CA GLN A 346 18.45 -22.65 -17.56
C GLN A 346 18.64 -21.21 -17.08
N LYS A 347 17.88 -20.29 -17.67
CA LYS A 347 17.97 -18.86 -17.39
C LYS A 347 16.56 -18.30 -17.35
N VAL A 348 16.37 -17.36 -16.44
CA VAL A 348 15.16 -16.56 -16.38
C VAL A 348 15.05 -15.75 -17.67
N LYS A 349 13.88 -15.86 -18.31
CA LYS A 349 13.53 -15.09 -19.49
C LYS A 349 12.61 -13.96 -19.07
N PHE A 350 13.12 -12.75 -19.12
CA PHE A 350 12.28 -11.58 -18.91
C PHE A 350 11.33 -11.38 -20.10
N ARG A 351 10.11 -10.99 -19.78
CA ARG A 351 9.17 -10.43 -20.76
C ARG A 351 9.32 -8.91 -20.79
N ARG A 352 9.02 -8.32 -21.93
CA ARG A 352 8.96 -6.87 -22.06
C ARG A 352 7.60 -6.37 -21.60
N VAL A 353 7.58 -5.41 -20.69
CA VAL A 353 6.37 -4.72 -20.22
C VAL A 353 6.48 -3.25 -20.61
N LEU A 354 5.37 -2.69 -21.10
CA LEU A 354 5.24 -1.28 -21.39
C LEU A 354 4.17 -0.70 -20.47
N ALA A 355 4.49 0.36 -19.73
CA ALA A 355 3.55 1.06 -18.89
C ALA A 355 3.20 2.43 -19.48
N PRO A 356 2.00 2.98 -19.20
CA PRO A 356 1.76 4.40 -19.40
C PRO A 356 2.75 5.23 -18.58
N ASN A 357 3.07 6.42 -19.05
CA ASN A 357 3.83 7.40 -18.29
C ASN A 357 2.85 8.40 -17.72
N THR A 358 2.68 8.37 -16.40
CA THR A 358 1.76 9.22 -15.62
C THR A 358 2.40 10.56 -15.21
N ILE A 359 3.61 10.85 -15.69
CA ILE A 359 4.35 12.06 -15.35
C ILE A 359 4.06 13.14 -16.39
N ASP A 360 3.40 14.22 -15.95
CA ASP A 360 2.95 15.30 -16.83
C ASP A 360 4.03 16.31 -17.18
N SER A 361 5.04 16.48 -16.32
CA SER A 361 6.10 17.47 -16.52
C SER A 361 7.43 17.06 -15.88
N GLY A 362 8.54 17.61 -16.37
CA GLY A 362 9.89 17.28 -15.89
C GLY A 362 10.74 16.53 -16.91
N GLU A 363 11.91 16.02 -16.48
CA GLU A 363 12.85 15.29 -17.35
C GLU A 363 12.31 13.92 -17.79
N ASN A 364 11.49 13.31 -16.93
CA ASN A 364 10.90 11.99 -17.16
C ASN A 364 9.49 12.07 -17.78
N ALA A 365 8.98 13.27 -18.04
CA ALA A 365 7.69 13.43 -18.71
C ALA A 365 7.74 12.98 -20.17
N GLU A 366 6.56 12.62 -20.70
CA GLU A 366 6.35 12.12 -22.06
C GLU A 366 6.85 10.68 -22.32
N GLY A 367 6.23 10.01 -23.30
CA GLY A 367 6.61 8.66 -23.71
C GLY A 367 5.92 7.55 -22.91
N LYS A 368 6.58 6.40 -22.82
CA LYS A 368 6.11 5.18 -22.14
C LYS A 368 7.30 4.52 -21.46
N LEU A 369 7.05 4.00 -20.27
CA LEU A 369 8.05 3.32 -19.47
C LEU A 369 8.19 1.88 -19.97
N GLU A 370 9.41 1.37 -19.97
CA GLU A 370 9.72 0.01 -20.39
C GLU A 370 10.56 -0.69 -19.33
N LEU A 371 10.19 -1.93 -19.02
CA LEU A 371 11.02 -2.84 -18.23
C LEU A 371 11.04 -4.24 -18.83
N LEU A 372 12.00 -5.02 -18.35
CA LEU A 372 12.10 -6.45 -18.56
C LEU A 372 11.75 -7.14 -17.24
N GLU A 373 10.60 -7.83 -17.17
CA GLU A 373 10.07 -8.43 -15.94
C GLU A 373 10.13 -9.96 -15.95
N ALA A 374 10.33 -10.56 -14.79
CA ALA A 374 10.02 -11.95 -14.52
C ALA A 374 9.47 -12.10 -13.10
N ARG A 375 8.46 -12.97 -12.95
CA ARG A 375 7.95 -13.43 -11.66
C ARG A 375 8.17 -14.92 -11.53
N ILE A 376 8.61 -15.37 -10.37
CA ILE A 376 8.95 -16.77 -10.14
C ILE A 376 8.25 -17.21 -8.87
N GLU A 377 7.41 -18.25 -8.98
CA GLU A 377 6.88 -18.99 -7.83
C GLU A 377 7.86 -20.12 -7.51
N GLY A 378 8.35 -20.17 -6.26
CA GLY A 378 9.32 -21.14 -5.77
C GLY A 378 9.04 -21.55 -4.33
N SER A 379 9.89 -22.40 -3.78
CA SER A 379 9.74 -22.90 -2.41
C SER A 379 11.08 -23.14 -1.74
N ILE A 380 11.21 -22.72 -0.48
CA ILE A 380 12.32 -23.12 0.39
C ILE A 380 11.85 -24.36 1.17
N ASP A 381 12.32 -25.54 0.78
CA ASP A 381 11.94 -26.82 1.39
C ASP A 381 12.60 -27.00 2.76
N ILE A 382 13.84 -26.53 2.92
CA ILE A 382 14.61 -26.67 4.17
C ILE A 382 15.32 -25.38 4.55
N ALA A 383 15.38 -25.12 5.86
CA ALA A 383 16.12 -23.98 6.39
C ALA A 383 17.59 -24.00 5.92
N GLY A 384 18.03 -22.90 5.29
CA GLY A 384 19.38 -22.75 4.74
C GLY A 384 19.54 -23.22 3.29
N GLU A 385 18.48 -23.67 2.65
CA GLU A 385 18.40 -23.75 1.19
C GLU A 385 18.57 -22.37 0.54
N VAL A 386 19.10 -22.38 -0.69
CA VAL A 386 19.33 -21.19 -1.49
C VAL A 386 18.93 -21.48 -2.93
N ASP A 387 17.87 -20.84 -3.38
CA ASP A 387 17.44 -20.88 -4.77
C ASP A 387 18.23 -19.86 -5.58
N SER A 388 18.50 -20.18 -6.84
CA SER A 388 19.42 -19.39 -7.68
C SER A 388 18.88 -19.19 -9.09
N TYR A 389 18.55 -17.95 -9.40
CA TYR A 389 17.95 -17.54 -10.66
C TYR A 389 18.94 -16.80 -11.55
N ARG A 390 19.38 -17.46 -12.63
CA ARG A 390 20.38 -16.91 -13.56
C ARG A 390 19.74 -16.09 -14.66
N PHE A 391 20.32 -14.93 -14.98
CA PHE A 391 19.87 -14.11 -16.10
C PHE A 391 21.01 -13.28 -16.71
N LYS A 392 20.78 -12.70 -17.89
CA LYS A 392 21.74 -11.80 -18.55
C LYS A 392 21.32 -10.36 -18.43
N ALA A 393 22.28 -9.48 -18.20
CA ALA A 393 22.06 -8.04 -18.19
C ALA A 393 23.24 -7.29 -18.82
N LYS A 394 23.04 -5.99 -19.03
CA LYS A 394 24.04 -5.07 -19.59
C LYS A 394 24.49 -4.05 -18.57
N ALA A 395 25.72 -3.57 -18.74
CA ALA A 395 26.28 -2.46 -18.01
C ALA A 395 25.37 -1.22 -18.10
N GLY A 396 25.09 -0.58 -16.96
CA GLY A 396 24.26 0.64 -16.85
C GLY A 396 22.75 0.37 -16.71
N GLN A 397 22.36 -0.90 -16.61
CA GLN A 397 21.00 -1.28 -16.21
C GLN A 397 20.89 -1.35 -14.68
N PHE A 398 19.66 -1.35 -14.18
CA PHE A 398 19.36 -1.54 -12.76
C PHE A 398 18.41 -2.73 -12.60
N LEU A 399 18.67 -3.57 -11.61
CA LEU A 399 17.75 -4.60 -11.16
C LEU A 399 16.97 -4.10 -9.95
N ASN A 400 15.67 -4.30 -9.98
CA ASN A 400 14.82 -4.26 -8.80
C ASN A 400 14.24 -5.67 -8.58
N ALA A 401 14.13 -6.08 -7.32
CA ALA A 401 13.50 -7.36 -6.99
C ALA A 401 12.80 -7.28 -5.64
N GLU A 402 11.62 -7.88 -5.55
CA GLU A 402 10.79 -7.94 -4.36
C GLU A 402 10.41 -9.39 -4.07
N PHE A 403 10.52 -9.75 -2.80
CA PHE A 403 10.15 -11.06 -2.28
C PHE A 403 8.74 -10.99 -1.66
N PHE A 404 7.92 -12.01 -1.88
CA PHE A 404 6.56 -12.13 -1.37
C PHE A 404 6.40 -13.50 -0.72
N GLY A 405 6.50 -13.57 0.61
CA GLY A 405 6.38 -14.85 1.32
C GLY A 405 5.88 -14.75 2.76
N PHE A 406 5.94 -13.57 3.39
CA PHE A 406 5.47 -13.41 4.76
C PHE A 406 4.49 -12.25 4.97
N ASP A 407 4.88 -11.03 4.61
CA ASP A 407 4.03 -9.84 4.85
C ASP A 407 2.98 -9.68 3.78
N THR A 408 3.40 -9.90 2.53
CA THR A 408 2.56 -9.85 1.35
C THR A 408 2.67 -11.20 0.67
N VAL A 409 1.61 -12.00 0.76
CA VAL A 409 1.57 -13.35 0.21
C VAL A 409 0.50 -13.38 -0.88
N PRO A 410 0.84 -13.74 -2.13
CA PRO A 410 -0.15 -13.89 -3.19
C PRO A 410 -1.29 -14.81 -2.77
N THR A 411 -2.52 -14.52 -3.17
CA THR A 411 -3.73 -15.22 -2.72
C THR A 411 -3.60 -16.74 -2.84
N LYS A 412 -3.04 -17.21 -3.96
CA LYS A 412 -2.76 -18.65 -4.19
C LYS A 412 -1.83 -19.24 -3.12
N LEU A 413 -0.72 -18.56 -2.80
CA LEU A 413 0.25 -19.05 -1.80
C LEU A 413 -0.30 -18.93 -0.38
N ALA A 414 -1.12 -17.90 -0.12
CA ALA A 414 -1.77 -17.73 1.18
C ALA A 414 -2.68 -18.93 1.50
N GLN A 415 -3.43 -19.45 0.51
CA GLN A 415 -4.30 -20.62 0.67
C GLN A 415 -3.55 -21.90 1.06
N GLU A 416 -2.29 -22.04 0.63
CA GLU A 416 -1.43 -23.16 0.98
C GLU A 416 -0.89 -23.04 2.42
N ALA A 417 -0.95 -21.82 2.97
CA ALA A 417 -0.52 -21.50 4.32
C ALA A 417 0.91 -22.01 4.58
N ASP A 418 1.83 -21.60 3.71
CA ASP A 418 3.25 -21.95 3.80
C ASP A 418 4.12 -20.70 3.76
N PHE A 419 4.00 -19.88 4.80
CA PHE A 419 4.68 -18.59 4.88
C PHE A 419 6.17 -18.75 5.14
N VAL A 420 6.97 -17.92 4.50
CA VAL A 420 8.43 -17.89 4.63
C VAL A 420 8.92 -16.45 4.64
N ILE A 421 9.82 -16.15 5.57
CA ILE A 421 10.55 -14.88 5.57
C ILE A 421 11.80 -15.08 4.70
N GLY A 422 11.89 -14.30 3.63
CA GLY A 422 12.94 -14.42 2.63
C GLY A 422 13.92 -13.25 2.60
N ALA A 423 15.08 -13.53 2.02
CA ALA A 423 16.16 -12.60 1.76
C ALA A 423 16.60 -12.72 0.30
N LEU A 424 17.05 -11.60 -0.27
CA LEU A 424 17.52 -11.51 -1.65
C LEU A 424 19.00 -11.12 -1.68
N ALA A 425 19.78 -11.80 -2.52
CA ALA A 425 21.17 -11.44 -2.80
C ALA A 425 21.47 -11.57 -4.29
N LEU A 426 21.90 -10.46 -4.90
CA LEU A 426 22.30 -10.39 -6.31
C LEU A 426 23.81 -10.55 -6.44
N TYR A 427 24.23 -11.43 -7.35
CA TYR A 427 25.63 -11.68 -7.68
C TYR A 427 25.89 -11.49 -9.17
N TYR A 428 27.10 -11.05 -9.50
CA TYR A 428 27.67 -11.15 -10.83
C TYR A 428 28.48 -12.44 -10.97
N VAL A 429 28.36 -13.12 -12.12
CA VAL A 429 29.14 -14.33 -12.43
C VAL A 429 30.44 -13.92 -13.13
N GLU A 430 31.57 -14.09 -12.44
CA GLU A 430 32.90 -13.81 -12.99
C GLU A 430 33.31 -14.83 -14.06
N GLU A 431 34.37 -14.54 -14.82
CA GLU A 431 34.83 -15.40 -15.91
C GLU A 431 35.23 -16.82 -15.47
N ASP A 432 35.67 -16.97 -14.22
CA ASP A 432 36.02 -18.27 -13.61
C ASP A 432 34.81 -19.01 -13.00
N GLY A 433 33.61 -18.43 -13.11
CA GLY A 433 32.37 -18.96 -12.55
C GLY A 433 32.13 -18.63 -11.08
N SER A 434 33.04 -17.91 -10.41
CA SER A 434 32.81 -17.41 -9.06
C SER A 434 31.73 -16.31 -9.04
N LEU A 435 31.12 -16.13 -7.87
CA LEU A 435 30.06 -15.14 -7.65
C LEU A 435 30.62 -13.95 -6.87
N THR A 436 30.49 -12.75 -7.44
CA THR A 436 30.79 -11.49 -6.76
C THR A 436 29.49 -10.84 -6.31
N LEU A 437 29.34 -10.60 -5.00
CA LEU A 437 28.15 -9.93 -4.47
C LEU A 437 28.03 -8.51 -5.05
N VAL A 438 26.86 -8.22 -5.60
CA VAL A 438 26.49 -6.90 -6.13
C VAL A 438 25.67 -6.16 -5.09
N ARG A 439 24.59 -6.79 -4.60
CA ARG A 439 23.69 -6.20 -3.60
C ARG A 439 22.95 -7.28 -2.84
N GLN A 440 22.53 -6.99 -1.61
CA GLN A 440 21.62 -7.85 -0.86
C GLN A 440 20.65 -7.02 -0.03
N ASN A 441 19.47 -7.56 0.23
CA ASN A 441 18.50 -7.03 1.16
C ASN A 441 17.73 -8.19 1.81
N PHE A 442 17.50 -8.08 3.10
CA PHE A 442 16.85 -9.10 3.93
C PHE A 442 15.53 -8.60 4.48
N GLN A 443 15.39 -7.30 4.68
CA GLN A 443 14.18 -6.66 5.20
C GLN A 443 14.07 -5.26 4.60
N ASN A 444 12.84 -4.85 4.31
CA ASN A 444 12.50 -3.49 3.91
C ASN A 444 11.94 -2.70 5.11
N PHE A 445 11.47 -1.46 4.90
CA PHE A 445 10.98 -0.62 6.01
C PHE A 445 9.53 -0.94 6.43
N GLU A 446 8.74 -1.58 5.57
CA GLU A 446 7.34 -1.96 5.83
C GLU A 446 7.22 -3.36 6.46
N GLY A 447 8.27 -4.18 6.41
CA GLY A 447 8.18 -5.57 6.84
C GLY A 447 9.46 -6.41 6.75
N PHE A 448 9.27 -7.72 6.86
CA PHE A 448 10.29 -8.76 6.77
C PHE A 448 10.52 -9.29 5.35
N ASP A 449 9.61 -9.05 4.42
CA ASP A 449 9.82 -9.36 3.01
C ASP A 449 10.94 -8.46 2.42
N ALA A 450 11.91 -9.09 1.76
CA ALA A 450 13.06 -8.40 1.20
C ALA A 450 12.74 -7.58 -0.06
N LEU A 451 13.42 -6.43 -0.20
CA LEU A 451 13.35 -5.55 -1.36
C LEU A 451 14.75 -5.10 -1.80
N LEU A 452 15.17 -5.53 -2.99
CA LEU A 452 16.32 -4.96 -3.70
C LEU A 452 15.87 -3.77 -4.53
N VAL A 453 16.18 -2.56 -4.07
CA VAL A 453 15.99 -1.33 -4.84
C VAL A 453 17.25 -1.03 -5.63
N ASP A 454 17.11 -0.74 -6.93
CA ASP A 454 18.15 -0.21 -7.82
C ASP A 454 19.54 -0.82 -7.68
N ALA A 455 19.63 -2.14 -7.69
CA ALA A 455 20.92 -2.81 -7.72
C ALA A 455 21.62 -2.53 -9.07
N PRO A 456 22.79 -1.85 -9.08
CA PRO A 456 23.43 -1.45 -10.32
C PRO A 456 24.03 -2.68 -11.02
N LEU A 457 23.76 -2.80 -12.32
CA LEU A 457 24.34 -3.84 -13.18
C LEU A 457 25.52 -3.20 -13.92
N GLU A 458 26.70 -3.23 -13.30
CA GLU A 458 27.89 -2.48 -13.80
C GLU A 458 28.63 -3.17 -14.96
N LYS A 459 28.40 -4.47 -15.18
CA LYS A 459 29.10 -5.29 -16.17
C LYS A 459 28.11 -5.93 -17.12
N ASP A 460 28.49 -6.03 -18.39
CA ASP A 460 27.80 -6.93 -19.33
C ASP A 460 28.08 -8.36 -18.91
N GLY A 461 27.05 -9.18 -18.69
CA GLY A 461 27.30 -10.57 -18.34
C GLY A 461 26.11 -11.31 -17.77
N GLU A 462 26.43 -12.34 -16.99
CA GLU A 462 25.46 -13.16 -16.28
C GLU A 462 25.41 -12.75 -14.82
N TYR A 463 24.21 -12.70 -14.29
CA TYR A 463 23.90 -12.40 -12.91
C TYR A 463 23.09 -13.56 -12.30
N VAL A 464 23.16 -13.69 -10.99
CA VAL A 464 22.38 -14.66 -10.20
C VAL A 464 21.65 -13.90 -9.10
N LEU A 465 20.32 -13.95 -9.11
CA LEU A 465 19.53 -13.58 -7.95
C LEU A 465 19.38 -14.82 -7.08
N GLN A 466 19.86 -14.75 -5.84
CA GLN A 466 19.67 -15.79 -4.85
C GLN A 466 18.51 -15.43 -3.92
N VAL A 467 17.68 -16.42 -3.64
CA VAL A 467 16.60 -16.36 -2.64
C VAL A 467 16.93 -17.34 -1.52
N LEU A 468 16.82 -16.90 -0.28
CA LEU A 468 17.15 -17.70 0.91
C LEU A 468 16.31 -17.27 2.11
N SER A 469 16.28 -18.06 3.17
CA SER A 469 15.57 -17.73 4.42
C SER A 469 16.54 -17.39 5.57
N PRO A 470 16.64 -16.13 6.03
CA PRO A 470 17.54 -15.77 7.12
C PRO A 470 17.05 -16.37 8.45
N ASP A 471 17.96 -16.60 9.40
CA ASP A 471 17.59 -16.89 10.80
C ASP A 471 17.41 -15.59 11.61
N LEU A 472 18.17 -14.55 11.28
CA LEU A 472 18.19 -13.30 12.02
C LEU A 472 17.26 -12.27 11.40
N LEU A 473 16.33 -11.76 12.20
CA LEU A 473 15.52 -10.59 11.88
C LEU A 473 16.05 -9.39 12.66
N ARG A 474 16.27 -8.26 11.98
CA ARG A 474 16.53 -6.97 12.59
C ARG A 474 15.20 -6.35 13.01
N LEU A 475 15.11 -5.90 14.26
CA LEU A 475 13.95 -5.15 14.77
C LEU A 475 14.26 -3.65 14.81
N ASN A 476 15.49 -3.31 15.18
CA ASN A 476 16.01 -1.95 15.15
C ASN A 476 17.54 -1.99 14.88
N PRO A 477 18.25 -0.86 14.74
CA PRO A 477 19.68 -0.84 14.43
C PRO A 477 20.58 -1.72 15.31
N ASP A 478 20.20 -1.95 16.58
CA ASP A 478 21.03 -2.65 17.56
C ASP A 478 20.43 -3.97 18.05
N LEU A 479 19.26 -4.37 17.55
CA LEU A 479 18.49 -5.50 18.05
C LEU A 479 18.14 -6.49 16.94
N PHE A 480 18.54 -7.74 17.18
CA PHE A 480 18.24 -8.88 16.33
C PHE A 480 17.57 -9.98 17.14
N ILE A 481 16.65 -10.69 16.51
CA ILE A 481 16.08 -11.94 17.04
C ILE A 481 16.40 -13.09 16.09
N SER A 482 16.60 -14.28 16.64
CA SER A 482 16.75 -15.52 15.86
C SER A 482 15.41 -16.23 15.79
N LEU A 483 14.96 -16.57 14.58
CA LEU A 483 13.74 -17.33 14.34
C LEU A 483 13.84 -18.71 15.00
N ASP A 484 14.97 -19.41 14.83
CA ASP A 484 15.19 -20.72 15.45
C ASP A 484 15.18 -20.63 16.98
N ALA A 485 15.91 -19.66 17.55
CA ALA A 485 16.05 -19.54 19.00
C ALA A 485 14.75 -19.10 19.70
N THR A 486 13.85 -18.43 18.96
CA THR A 486 12.55 -17.97 19.47
C THR A 486 11.41 -18.97 19.22
N GLY A 487 11.71 -20.13 18.59
CA GLY A 487 10.71 -21.14 18.26
C GLY A 487 9.86 -20.80 17.04
N ASN A 488 10.32 -19.85 16.21
CA ASN A 488 9.70 -19.39 14.97
C ASN A 488 10.42 -19.89 13.70
N GLY A 489 11.26 -20.92 13.83
CA GLY A 489 12.04 -21.50 12.73
C GLY A 489 11.19 -22.05 11.58
N GLN A 490 9.87 -22.26 11.78
CA GLN A 490 8.96 -22.67 10.70
C GLN A 490 8.86 -21.64 9.57
N PHE A 491 9.14 -20.35 9.82
CA PHE A 491 9.12 -19.31 8.79
C PHE A 491 10.41 -19.28 7.95
N ARG A 492 11.28 -20.29 8.10
CA ARG A 492 12.50 -20.46 7.31
C ARG A 492 12.36 -21.52 6.20
N SER A 493 11.13 -21.93 5.95
CA SER A 493 10.73 -22.84 4.87
C SER A 493 9.31 -22.48 4.47
N GLY A 494 9.01 -22.56 3.19
CA GLY A 494 7.68 -22.26 2.67
C GLY A 494 7.72 -21.75 1.24
N ASN A 495 6.54 -21.41 0.73
CA ASN A 495 6.35 -20.99 -0.66
C ASN A 495 6.47 -19.48 -0.78
N TYR A 496 7.06 -19.04 -1.88
CA TYR A 496 7.24 -17.62 -2.15
C TYR A 496 6.99 -17.28 -3.62
N GLU A 497 6.75 -16.00 -3.86
CA GLU A 497 6.92 -15.39 -5.18
C GLU A 497 8.07 -14.38 -5.10
N VAL A 498 8.92 -14.35 -6.13
CA VAL A 498 9.85 -13.24 -6.35
C VAL A 498 9.48 -12.53 -7.64
N SER A 499 9.25 -11.22 -7.57
CA SER A 499 9.13 -10.36 -8.75
C SER A 499 10.44 -9.64 -8.95
N MET A 500 11.00 -9.71 -10.16
CA MET A 500 12.20 -8.96 -10.51
C MET A 500 12.08 -8.30 -11.88
N TYR A 501 12.65 -7.11 -12.00
CA TYR A 501 12.70 -6.40 -13.27
C TYR A 501 14.00 -5.66 -13.49
N VAL A 502 14.37 -5.55 -14.76
CA VAL A 502 15.54 -4.81 -15.23
C VAL A 502 15.08 -3.61 -16.06
N THR A 503 15.63 -2.43 -15.75
CA THR A 503 15.41 -1.20 -16.51
C THR A 503 16.73 -0.64 -17.03
N ASN A 504 16.67 0.18 -18.07
CA ASN A 504 17.79 1.04 -18.42
C ASN A 504 17.64 2.29 -17.55
N GLY A 505 18.56 2.59 -16.63
CA GLY A 505 18.39 3.68 -15.65
C GLY A 505 18.61 5.09 -16.22
N ARG A 506 18.07 5.37 -17.40
CA ARG A 506 17.87 6.72 -17.91
C ARG A 506 16.49 6.81 -18.58
N PRO A 507 15.76 7.91 -18.37
CA PRO A 507 14.45 8.15 -18.97
C PRO A 507 14.58 8.16 -20.49
N GLY A 508 14.11 7.09 -21.11
CA GLY A 508 13.93 7.07 -22.55
C GLY A 508 12.70 7.90 -22.87
N LYS A 509 12.79 8.82 -23.84
CA LYS A 509 11.62 9.22 -24.62
C LYS A 509 10.99 7.93 -25.13
N GLY A 510 9.92 7.49 -24.48
CA GLY A 510 9.46 6.13 -24.63
C GLY A 510 8.99 5.79 -26.04
N VAL A 511 8.57 4.55 -26.23
CA VAL A 511 8.16 4.08 -27.55
C VAL A 511 6.94 4.86 -28.09
N PRO A 512 6.96 5.32 -29.35
CA PRO A 512 5.93 6.23 -29.87
C PRO A 512 4.54 5.62 -30.07
N ARG A 513 4.33 4.31 -29.89
CA ARG A 513 3.02 3.65 -29.98
C ARG A 513 3.01 2.27 -29.31
N VAL A 514 1.88 1.90 -28.69
CA VAL A 514 1.59 0.53 -28.21
C VAL A 514 0.64 -0.16 -29.20
N PRO A 515 0.93 -1.40 -29.65
CA PRO A 515 -0.06 -2.21 -30.36
C PRO A 515 -1.16 -2.66 -29.39
N GLY A 516 -2.41 -2.24 -29.62
CA GLY A 516 -3.58 -2.72 -28.86
C GLY A 516 -4.05 -1.81 -27.71
N ALA A 517 -3.50 -0.59 -27.60
CA ALA A 517 -4.14 0.54 -26.95
C ALA A 517 -4.79 1.44 -28.01
#